data_AF-A0A2D6X071-F1
#
_entry.id   AF-A0A2D6X071-F1
#
_cell.length_a   1.000
_cell.length_b   1.000
_cell.length_c   1.000
_cell.angle_alpha   90.00
_cell.angle_beta   90.00
_cell.angle_gamma   90.00
#
_symmetry.space_group_name_H-M   'P 1'
#
loop_
_entity.id
_entity.type
_entity.pdbx_description
1 polymer ?
#
loop_
_entity_poly.entity_id
_entity_poly.type
_entity_poly.pdbx_seq_one_letter_code
_entity_poly.pdbx_strand_id
1 'polypeptide(L)'
;MINILRIFDFDCTIAFTAAETRVKAPDGTEATLRDQKEFEAYMNAAAAKEGIEAFDAVDALMELGYDIDLSDFSIVKDPQEISVITDIMREFPENSKTYIMTARRGNSLGPILEYIEEIGIDPNQVRPIATQGDSKGNTIAHMIGQKIMSDGKSNINRVEYYEDSQKNIDDVLRKVCENPELDEIKPLDFELIINKVINNEGEYNIEQIECPAPN
;
A
#
# COMPACT_ATOMS: atom_id res chain seq x y z
N MET A 1 6.31 11.50 21.85
CA MET A 1 5.27 12.08 20.95
C MET A 1 5.45 11.39 19.63
N ILE A 2 4.38 10.92 18.96
CA ILE A 2 4.57 10.28 17.65
C ILE A 2 4.95 11.33 16.61
N ASN A 3 6.10 11.13 15.97
CA ASN A 3 6.62 11.94 14.87
C ASN A 3 7.08 11.10 13.66
N ILE A 4 7.19 9.77 13.82
CA ILE A 4 7.55 8.85 12.73
C ILE A 4 6.33 8.01 12.34
N LEU A 5 6.02 7.97 11.05
CA LEU A 5 5.06 7.01 10.48
C LEU A 5 5.84 5.88 9.82
N ARG A 6 5.58 4.63 10.22
CA ARG A 6 6.11 3.44 9.54
C ARG A 6 4.96 2.74 8.86
N ILE A 7 4.99 2.67 7.54
CA ILE A 7 3.85 2.27 6.72
C ILE A 7 4.29 1.13 5.83
N PHE A 8 3.64 -0.02 5.96
CA PHE A 8 3.96 -1.23 5.23
C PHE A 8 2.79 -1.60 4.34
N ASP A 9 3.01 -1.85 3.05
CA ASP A 9 2.05 -2.64 2.30
C ASP A 9 1.99 -4.08 2.82
N PHE A 10 0.89 -4.77 2.55
CA PHE A 10 0.71 -6.15 2.98
C PHE A 10 1.18 -7.15 1.91
N ASP A 11 0.58 -7.10 0.72
CA ASP A 11 0.74 -8.14 -0.31
C ASP A 11 2.09 -7.96 -0.99
N CYS A 12 2.87 -9.04 -1.13
CA CYS A 12 4.22 -9.01 -1.72
C CYS A 12 5.23 -8.08 -1.00
N THR A 13 4.84 -7.44 0.10
CA THR A 13 5.69 -6.62 0.97
C THR A 13 5.88 -7.28 2.34
N ILE A 14 4.82 -7.56 3.09
CA ILE A 14 4.89 -8.31 4.36
C ILE A 14 4.83 -9.81 4.09
N ALA A 15 3.92 -10.22 3.19
CA ALA A 15 3.74 -11.62 2.82
C ALA A 15 3.31 -11.75 1.37
N PHE A 16 3.82 -12.77 0.69
CA PHE A 16 3.18 -13.28 -0.51
C PHE A 16 1.96 -14.11 -0.12
N THR A 17 0.84 -13.95 -0.82
CA THR A 17 -0.36 -14.78 -0.62
C THR A 17 -0.83 -15.37 -1.94
N ALA A 18 -1.34 -16.60 -1.91
CA ALA A 18 -1.82 -17.31 -3.11
C ALA A 18 -3.25 -16.91 -3.51
N ALA A 19 -3.56 -15.60 -3.39
CA ALA A 19 -4.86 -15.05 -3.75
C ALA A 19 -4.98 -14.92 -5.27
N GLU A 20 -6.15 -15.30 -5.81
CA GLU A 20 -6.44 -15.17 -7.23
C GLU A 20 -7.64 -14.23 -7.43
N THR A 21 -7.60 -13.43 -8.49
CA THR A 21 -8.79 -12.70 -8.98
C THR A 21 -9.41 -13.48 -10.11
N ARG A 22 -10.73 -13.72 -10.05
CA ARG A 22 -11.47 -14.34 -11.16
C ARG A 22 -12.31 -13.26 -11.81
N VAL A 23 -12.24 -13.17 -13.14
CA VAL A 23 -12.95 -12.15 -13.90
C VAL A 23 -13.84 -12.82 -14.92
N LYS A 24 -15.07 -12.33 -15.06
CA LYS A 24 -15.96 -12.63 -16.16
C LYS A 24 -16.41 -11.34 -16.83
N ALA A 25 -16.05 -11.17 -18.10
CA ALA A 25 -16.39 -9.99 -18.87
C ALA A 25 -17.85 -10.06 -19.40
N PRO A 26 -18.44 -8.92 -19.83
CA PRO A 26 -19.81 -8.87 -20.36
C PRO A 26 -20.06 -9.76 -21.59
N ASP A 27 -19.01 -10.07 -22.37
CA ASP A 27 -19.07 -10.97 -23.52
C ASP A 27 -19.03 -12.47 -23.14
N GLY A 28 -18.94 -12.78 -21.84
CA GLY A 28 -18.89 -14.12 -21.28
C GLY A 28 -17.49 -14.72 -21.22
N THR A 29 -16.44 -14.01 -21.62
CA THR A 29 -15.06 -14.47 -21.47
C THR A 29 -14.64 -14.46 -19.99
N GLU A 30 -13.89 -15.48 -19.58
CA GLU A 30 -13.45 -15.67 -18.20
C GLU A 30 -11.92 -15.67 -18.12
N ALA A 31 -11.36 -15.12 -17.05
CA ALA A 31 -9.93 -15.08 -16.75
C ALA A 31 -9.68 -15.35 -15.26
N THR A 32 -8.51 -15.92 -14.95
CA THR A 32 -8.02 -16.07 -13.58
C THR A 32 -6.63 -15.47 -13.51
N LEU A 33 -6.47 -14.48 -12.64
CA LEU A 33 -5.31 -13.63 -12.49
C LEU A 33 -4.64 -14.01 -11.16
N ARG A 34 -3.40 -14.48 -11.22
CA ARG A 34 -2.68 -15.12 -10.09
C ARG A 34 -1.71 -14.22 -9.37
N ASP A 35 -1.37 -13.11 -10.01
CA ASP A 35 -0.42 -12.16 -9.46
C ASP A 35 -0.83 -10.73 -9.84
N GLN A 36 -0.16 -9.77 -9.22
CA GLN A 36 -0.41 -8.36 -9.45
C GLN A 36 -0.16 -7.93 -10.90
N LYS A 37 0.82 -8.55 -11.59
CA LYS A 37 1.16 -8.19 -12.96
C LYS A 37 0.06 -8.61 -13.93
N GLU A 38 -0.45 -9.83 -13.79
CA GLU A 38 -1.61 -10.31 -14.54
C GLU A 38 -2.84 -9.44 -14.25
N PHE A 39 -3.06 -9.12 -12.98
CA PHE A 39 -4.17 -8.27 -12.56
C PHE A 39 -4.12 -6.88 -13.20
N GLU A 40 -3.01 -6.16 -13.04
CA GLU A 40 -2.83 -4.82 -13.60
C GLU A 40 -2.90 -4.83 -15.12
N ALA A 41 -2.27 -5.81 -15.79
CA ALA A 41 -2.32 -5.92 -17.24
C ALA A 41 -3.76 -6.12 -17.75
N TYR A 42 -4.53 -7.00 -17.09
CA TYR A 42 -5.93 -7.22 -17.45
C TYR A 42 -6.77 -5.97 -17.21
N MET A 43 -6.70 -5.37 -16.02
CA MET A 43 -7.52 -4.22 -15.65
C MET A 43 -7.22 -3.01 -16.54
N ASN A 44 -5.95 -2.76 -16.87
CA ASN A 44 -5.56 -1.68 -17.78
C ASN A 44 -6.09 -1.91 -19.20
N ALA A 45 -6.01 -3.14 -19.72
CA ALA A 45 -6.51 -3.47 -21.05
C ALA A 45 -8.04 -3.36 -21.13
N ALA A 46 -8.75 -3.84 -20.10
CA ALA A 46 -10.20 -3.72 -20.01
C ALA A 46 -10.64 -2.25 -19.87
N ALA A 47 -10.00 -1.49 -18.99
CA ALA A 47 -10.26 -0.06 -18.81
C ALA A 47 -10.04 0.73 -20.11
N ALA A 48 -8.94 0.46 -20.83
CA ALA A 48 -8.64 1.12 -22.10
C ALA A 48 -9.69 0.80 -23.19
N LYS A 49 -10.21 -0.44 -23.24
CA LYS A 49 -11.27 -0.85 -24.16
C LYS A 49 -12.58 -0.07 -23.90
N GLU A 50 -12.87 0.20 -22.63
CA GLU A 50 -14.08 0.89 -22.21
C GLU A 50 -13.90 2.42 -22.05
N GLY A 51 -12.69 2.94 -22.28
CA GLY A 51 -12.38 4.37 -22.17
C GLY A 51 -12.36 4.93 -20.75
N ILE A 52 -12.03 4.09 -19.76
CA ILE A 52 -11.97 4.46 -18.34
C ILE A 52 -10.58 5.04 -18.01
N GLU A 53 -10.54 6.25 -17.47
CA GLU A 53 -9.36 6.86 -16.85
C GLU A 53 -9.53 6.90 -15.33
N ALA A 54 -8.99 5.89 -14.64
CA ALA A 54 -9.05 5.80 -13.18
C ALA A 54 -7.73 5.26 -12.62
N PHE A 55 -7.40 5.65 -11.38
CA PHE A 55 -6.25 5.08 -10.68
C PHE A 55 -6.47 3.58 -10.42
N ASP A 56 -7.68 3.20 -10.04
CA ASP A 56 -8.15 1.82 -9.96
C ASP A 56 -9.46 1.72 -10.77
N ALA A 57 -9.47 0.82 -11.77
CA ALA A 57 -10.59 0.67 -12.69
C ALA A 57 -11.61 -0.39 -12.26
N VAL A 58 -11.36 -1.12 -11.16
CA VAL A 58 -12.20 -2.26 -10.75
C VAL A 58 -13.67 -1.86 -10.61
N ASP A 59 -13.97 -0.83 -9.83
CA ASP A 59 -15.36 -0.45 -9.54
C ASP A 59 -16.07 0.06 -10.81
N ALA A 60 -15.37 0.83 -11.65
CA ALA A 60 -15.90 1.29 -12.93
C ALA A 60 -16.16 0.15 -13.92
N LEU A 61 -15.29 -0.86 -13.97
CA LEU A 61 -15.50 -2.06 -14.79
C LEU A 61 -16.68 -2.89 -14.27
N MET A 62 -16.84 -3.02 -12.95
CA MET A 62 -17.99 -3.71 -12.36
C MET A 62 -19.32 -3.03 -12.73
N GLU A 63 -19.36 -1.70 -12.77
CA GLU A 63 -20.54 -0.94 -13.23
C GLU A 63 -20.90 -1.19 -14.70
N LEU A 64 -19.90 -1.54 -15.54
CA LEU A 64 -20.09 -1.92 -16.95
C LEU A 64 -20.44 -3.40 -17.15
N GLY A 65 -20.61 -4.16 -16.06
CA GLY A 65 -21.05 -5.56 -16.10
C GLY A 65 -19.93 -6.59 -16.10
N TYR A 66 -18.69 -6.19 -15.78
CA TYR A 66 -17.65 -7.15 -15.42
C TYR A 66 -17.95 -7.74 -14.03
N ASP A 67 -17.89 -9.05 -13.91
CA ASP A 67 -17.92 -9.74 -12.61
C ASP A 67 -16.48 -10.01 -12.17
N ILE A 68 -16.00 -9.26 -11.18
CA ILE A 68 -14.63 -9.31 -10.66
C ILE A 68 -14.69 -9.87 -9.23
N ASP A 69 -14.39 -11.16 -9.09
CA ASP A 69 -14.34 -11.87 -7.83
C ASP A 69 -12.97 -11.69 -7.15
N LEU A 70 -12.97 -10.93 -6.08
CA LEU A 70 -11.82 -10.65 -5.20
C LEU A 70 -11.93 -11.39 -3.85
N SER A 71 -12.78 -12.42 -3.74
CA SER A 71 -13.06 -13.09 -2.47
C SER A 71 -11.82 -13.72 -1.83
N ASP A 72 -10.85 -14.21 -2.62
CA ASP A 72 -9.59 -14.74 -2.09
C ASP A 72 -8.78 -13.69 -1.30
N PHE A 73 -8.95 -12.39 -1.60
CA PHE A 73 -8.27 -11.30 -0.88
C PHE A 73 -8.91 -10.97 0.49
N SER A 74 -10.09 -11.55 0.78
CA SER A 74 -10.72 -11.44 2.09
C SER A 74 -10.07 -12.31 3.17
N ILE A 75 -9.16 -13.22 2.77
CA ILE A 75 -8.41 -14.11 3.67
C ILE A 75 -6.90 -14.02 3.38
N VAL A 76 -6.07 -14.50 4.30
CA VAL A 76 -4.62 -14.65 4.07
C VAL A 76 -4.37 -16.11 3.68
N LYS A 77 -4.36 -16.38 2.37
CA LYS A 77 -4.29 -17.74 1.81
C LYS A 77 -2.86 -18.16 1.52
N ASP A 78 -2.43 -19.28 2.10
CA ASP A 78 -1.10 -19.89 1.96
C ASP A 78 0.05 -18.87 2.03
N PRO A 79 0.14 -18.07 3.12
CA PRO A 79 1.09 -16.97 3.18
C PRO A 79 2.54 -17.46 3.24
N GLN A 80 3.41 -16.74 2.55
CA GLN A 80 4.86 -16.84 2.70
C GLN A 80 5.39 -15.52 3.25
N GLU A 81 5.96 -15.59 4.46
CA GLU A 81 6.50 -14.41 5.15
C GLU A 81 7.71 -13.85 4.40
N ILE A 82 7.76 -12.52 4.24
CA ILE A 82 8.92 -11.80 3.73
C ILE A 82 9.73 -11.32 4.93
N SER A 83 10.59 -12.21 5.44
CA SER A 83 11.25 -12.03 6.75
C SER A 83 12.09 -10.76 6.85
N VAL A 84 12.72 -10.34 5.74
CA VAL A 84 13.51 -9.09 5.68
C VAL A 84 12.68 -7.85 6.03
N ILE A 85 11.38 -7.86 5.77
CA ILE A 85 10.46 -6.76 6.09
C ILE A 85 9.85 -6.95 7.48
N THR A 86 9.42 -8.16 7.83
CA THR A 86 8.78 -8.42 9.13
C THR A 86 9.76 -8.30 10.29
N ASP A 87 11.05 -8.61 10.10
CA ASP A 87 12.09 -8.36 11.10
C ASP A 87 12.22 -6.87 11.43
N ILE A 88 12.16 -6.01 10.42
CA ILE A 88 12.13 -4.54 10.57
C ILE A 88 10.84 -4.09 11.27
N MET A 89 9.71 -4.72 10.94
CA MET A 89 8.41 -4.39 11.51
C MET A 89 8.34 -4.70 13.03
N ARG A 90 9.00 -5.78 13.48
CA ARG A 90 9.07 -6.21 14.90
C ARG A 90 9.74 -5.21 15.84
N GLU A 91 10.56 -4.29 15.32
CA GLU A 91 11.38 -3.41 16.16
C GLU A 91 10.58 -2.35 16.95
N PHE A 92 9.42 -1.93 16.46
CA PHE A 92 8.55 -0.91 17.07
C PHE A 92 9.29 0.26 17.78
N PRO A 93 10.09 1.05 17.04
CA PRO A 93 10.92 2.08 17.65
C PRO A 93 10.09 3.15 18.36
N GLU A 94 10.67 3.77 19.38
CA GLU A 94 10.03 4.87 20.11
C GLU A 94 9.64 6.03 19.18
N ASN A 95 8.58 6.75 19.56
CA ASN A 95 8.02 7.87 18.78
C ASN A 95 7.53 7.51 17.37
N SER A 96 7.46 6.22 17.03
CA SER A 96 6.88 5.74 15.78
C SER A 96 5.48 5.20 15.95
N LYS A 97 4.69 5.23 14.86
CA LYS A 97 3.45 4.47 14.76
C LYS A 97 3.46 3.61 13.51
N THR A 98 3.26 2.30 13.70
CA THR A 98 3.22 1.31 12.62
C THR A 98 1.84 1.16 12.03
N TYR A 99 1.76 1.18 10.70
CA TYR A 99 0.56 0.97 9.91
C TYR A 99 0.80 -0.14 8.88
N ILE A 100 -0.24 -0.93 8.63
CA ILE A 100 -0.32 -1.75 7.41
C ILE A 100 -1.32 -1.06 6.50
N MET A 101 -0.92 -0.69 5.29
CA MET A 101 -1.75 0.01 4.32
C MET A 101 -1.93 -0.88 3.10
N THR A 102 -3.13 -1.44 2.90
CA THR A 102 -3.39 -2.44 1.87
C THR A 102 -4.53 -2.01 0.93
N ALA A 103 -4.45 -2.41 -0.33
CA ALA A 103 -5.55 -2.27 -1.29
C ALA A 103 -6.68 -3.30 -1.05
N ARG A 104 -6.47 -4.29 -0.18
CA ARG A 104 -7.49 -5.29 0.16
C ARG A 104 -8.73 -4.63 0.75
N ARG A 105 -9.88 -5.24 0.47
CA ARG A 105 -11.20 -4.71 0.83
C ARG A 105 -11.54 -4.98 2.30
N GLY A 106 -12.33 -4.09 2.91
CA GLY A 106 -12.91 -4.12 4.27
C GLY A 106 -12.59 -5.33 5.17
N ASN A 107 -13.24 -6.47 4.95
CA ASN A 107 -13.18 -7.64 5.84
C ASN A 107 -11.81 -8.33 5.91
N SER A 108 -10.85 -7.97 5.04
CA SER A 108 -9.49 -8.51 5.04
C SER A 108 -8.63 -8.04 6.21
N LEU A 109 -8.96 -6.91 6.86
CA LEU A 109 -8.10 -6.35 7.90
C LEU A 109 -8.01 -7.25 9.13
N GLY A 110 -9.08 -7.97 9.48
CA GLY A 110 -9.07 -8.96 10.57
C GLY A 110 -8.07 -10.09 10.29
N PRO A 111 -8.23 -10.83 9.19
CA PRO A 111 -7.29 -11.88 8.77
C PRO A 111 -5.83 -11.42 8.63
N ILE A 112 -5.59 -10.17 8.20
CA ILE A 112 -4.23 -9.60 8.17
C ILE A 112 -3.67 -9.46 9.59
N LEU A 113 -4.47 -8.95 10.53
CA LEU A 113 -4.05 -8.82 11.92
C LEU A 113 -3.84 -10.17 12.61
N GLU A 114 -4.66 -11.17 12.29
CA GLU A 114 -4.48 -12.55 12.76
C GLU A 114 -3.15 -13.12 12.23
N TYR A 115 -2.87 -12.96 10.93
CA TYR A 115 -1.63 -13.44 10.34
C TYR A 115 -0.38 -12.78 10.94
N ILE A 116 -0.38 -11.47 11.15
CA ILE A 116 0.79 -10.81 11.78
C ILE A 116 1.02 -11.28 13.22
N GLU A 117 -0.06 -11.58 13.96
CA GLU A 117 0.04 -12.18 15.30
C GLU A 117 0.65 -13.59 15.23
N GLU A 118 0.25 -14.41 14.26
CA GLU A 118 0.79 -15.76 14.03
C GLU A 118 2.31 -15.76 13.78
N ILE A 119 2.82 -14.76 13.04
CA ILE A 119 4.27 -14.59 12.82
C ILE A 119 4.97 -13.81 13.95
N GLY A 120 4.29 -13.59 15.08
CA GLY A 120 4.88 -13.03 16.30
C GLY A 120 5.02 -11.52 16.35
N ILE A 121 4.24 -10.77 15.56
CA ILE A 121 4.17 -9.30 15.60
C ILE A 121 2.94 -8.90 16.42
N ASP A 122 3.11 -8.06 17.46
CA ASP A 122 1.98 -7.63 18.32
C ASP A 122 0.96 -6.79 17.52
N PRO A 123 -0.27 -7.31 17.26
CA PRO A 123 -1.26 -6.60 16.47
C PRO A 123 -1.75 -5.31 17.16
N ASN A 124 -1.56 -5.16 18.47
CA ASN A 124 -1.95 -3.95 19.19
C ASN A 124 -1.05 -2.75 18.87
N GLN A 125 0.20 -2.99 18.44
CA GLN A 125 1.11 -1.94 18.01
C GLN A 125 0.81 -1.45 16.59
N VAL A 126 0.14 -2.29 15.79
CA VAL A 126 -0.13 -2.06 14.37
C VAL A 126 -1.51 -1.43 14.17
N ARG A 127 -1.66 -0.61 13.13
CA ARG A 127 -2.95 -0.06 12.70
C ARG A 127 -3.18 -0.39 11.22
N PRO A 128 -4.14 -1.25 10.88
CA PRO A 128 -4.42 -1.57 9.50
C PRO A 128 -5.28 -0.47 8.86
N ILE A 129 -5.01 -0.14 7.60
CA ILE A 129 -5.74 0.83 6.78
C ILE A 129 -6.03 0.15 5.44
N ALA A 130 -7.31 0.07 5.08
CA ALA A 130 -7.73 -0.29 3.74
C ALA A 130 -7.77 0.98 2.86
N THR A 131 -7.12 0.95 1.70
CA THR A 131 -7.10 2.03 0.71
C THR A 131 -7.72 1.59 -0.61
N GLN A 132 -8.67 0.66 -0.58
CA GLN A 132 -9.32 0.13 -1.77
C GLN A 132 -9.80 1.27 -2.69
N GLY A 133 -9.35 1.28 -3.94
CA GLY A 133 -9.70 2.31 -4.93
C GLY A 133 -9.08 3.69 -4.69
N ASP A 134 -8.39 3.88 -3.57
CA ASP A 134 -7.81 5.16 -3.15
C ASP A 134 -6.29 5.21 -3.34
N SER A 135 -5.78 6.43 -3.44
CA SER A 135 -4.35 6.72 -3.50
C SER A 135 -3.70 6.59 -2.12
N LYS A 136 -2.71 5.71 -2.01
CA LYS A 136 -1.87 5.59 -0.81
C LYS A 136 -1.12 6.90 -0.53
N GLY A 137 -0.64 7.57 -1.57
CA GLY A 137 -0.01 8.89 -1.47
C GLY A 137 -0.92 9.94 -0.83
N ASN A 138 -2.18 10.05 -1.27
CA ASN A 138 -3.17 10.93 -0.65
C ASN A 138 -3.43 10.55 0.81
N THR A 139 -3.50 9.25 1.12
CA THR A 139 -3.69 8.77 2.50
C THR A 139 -2.54 9.21 3.40
N ILE A 140 -1.29 9.03 2.97
CA ILE A 140 -0.10 9.46 3.71
C ILE A 140 -0.07 10.99 3.86
N ALA A 141 -0.33 11.74 2.79
CA ALA A 141 -0.42 13.19 2.83
C ALA A 141 -1.48 13.67 3.83
N HIS A 142 -2.64 13.02 3.86
CA HIS A 142 -3.68 13.29 4.84
C HIS A 142 -3.22 13.00 6.27
N MET A 143 -2.53 11.87 6.51
CA MET A 143 -1.98 11.53 7.83
C MET A 143 -1.01 12.58 8.36
N ILE A 144 -0.14 13.11 7.49
CA ILE A 144 0.77 14.23 7.80
C ILE A 144 -0.06 15.49 8.15
N GLY A 145 -1.10 15.79 7.37
CA GLY A 145 -1.99 16.94 7.57
C GLY A 145 -2.89 16.87 8.81
N GLN A 146 -3.10 15.70 9.41
CA GLN A 146 -3.90 15.57 10.64
C GLN A 146 -3.10 15.90 11.92
N LYS A 147 -1.81 16.23 11.80
CA LYS A 147 -0.91 16.44 12.94
C LYS A 147 -0.30 17.84 13.01
N ILE A 148 -1.08 18.84 12.61
CA ILE A 148 -0.66 20.24 12.62
C ILE A 148 -0.56 20.76 14.07
N MET A 149 0.58 21.40 14.35
CA MET A 149 0.93 22.06 15.58
C MET A 149 0.56 23.55 15.52
N SER A 150 0.71 24.26 16.65
CA SER A 150 0.32 25.67 16.76
C SER A 150 1.09 26.63 15.85
N ASP A 151 2.26 26.21 15.34
CA ASP A 151 3.09 26.94 14.38
C ASP A 151 2.67 26.70 12.92
N GLY A 152 1.62 25.92 12.69
CA GLY A 152 1.13 25.57 11.35
C GLY A 152 1.89 24.41 10.69
N LYS A 153 2.88 23.81 11.37
CA LYS A 153 3.65 22.68 10.85
C LYS A 153 3.16 21.35 11.41
N SER A 154 3.29 20.28 10.63
CA SER A 154 3.04 18.92 11.08
C SER A 154 4.10 18.49 12.08
N ASN A 155 3.71 17.72 13.10
CA ASN A 155 4.67 17.08 14.00
C ASN A 155 5.32 15.82 13.39
N ILE A 156 4.85 15.36 12.23
CA ILE A 156 5.41 14.21 11.53
C ILE A 156 6.66 14.68 10.79
N ASN A 157 7.82 14.20 11.22
CA ASN A 157 9.11 14.53 10.62
C ASN A 157 9.65 13.41 9.73
N ARG A 158 9.13 12.19 9.84
CA ARG A 158 9.62 11.07 9.03
C ARG A 158 8.52 10.11 8.64
N VAL A 159 8.55 9.69 7.39
CA VAL A 159 7.75 8.58 6.86
C VAL A 159 8.70 7.52 6.32
N GLU A 160 8.59 6.31 6.87
CA GLU A 160 9.20 5.09 6.33
C GLU A 160 8.11 4.30 5.61
N TYR A 161 8.22 4.15 4.30
CA TYR A 161 7.22 3.49 3.48
C TYR A 161 7.81 2.25 2.82
N TYR A 162 7.23 1.08 3.07
CA TYR A 162 7.67 -0.20 2.52
C TYR A 162 6.62 -0.69 1.53
N GLU A 163 7.03 -0.91 0.28
CA GLU A 163 6.11 -1.16 -0.83
C GLU A 163 6.84 -1.87 -1.97
N ASP A 164 6.22 -2.86 -2.61
CA ASP A 164 6.74 -3.55 -3.78
C ASP A 164 6.21 -2.96 -5.10
N SER A 165 5.00 -2.38 -5.09
CA SER A 165 4.39 -1.80 -6.30
C SER A 165 5.00 -0.45 -6.69
N GLN A 166 5.64 -0.42 -7.87
CA GLN A 166 6.17 0.83 -8.44
C GLN A 166 5.07 1.90 -8.62
N LYS A 167 3.85 1.49 -9.00
CA LYS A 167 2.71 2.41 -9.16
C LYS A 167 2.37 3.13 -7.85
N ASN A 168 2.38 2.40 -6.73
CA ASN A 168 2.12 2.99 -5.41
C ASN A 168 3.28 3.88 -4.96
N ILE A 169 4.53 3.48 -5.24
CA ILE A 169 5.72 4.30 -4.98
C ILE A 169 5.65 5.63 -5.73
N ASP A 170 5.35 5.60 -7.04
CA ASP A 170 5.23 6.79 -7.87
C ASP A 170 4.08 7.71 -7.38
N ASP A 171 2.98 7.11 -6.94
CA ASP A 171 1.87 7.86 -6.33
C ASP A 171 2.29 8.56 -5.04
N VAL A 172 3.02 7.88 -4.14
CA VAL A 172 3.54 8.48 -2.91
C VAL A 172 4.57 9.56 -3.21
N LEU A 173 5.50 9.34 -4.14
CA LEU A 173 6.46 10.37 -4.56
C LEU A 173 5.73 11.62 -5.05
N ARG A 174 4.76 11.47 -5.96
CA ARG A 174 4.00 12.61 -6.47
C ARG A 174 3.18 13.33 -5.41
N LYS A 175 2.53 12.59 -4.50
CA LYS A 175 1.57 13.16 -3.53
C LYS A 175 2.20 13.66 -2.24
N VAL A 176 3.34 13.08 -1.88
CA VAL A 176 4.07 13.43 -0.66
C VAL A 176 5.32 14.21 -1.00
N CYS A 177 6.13 13.80 -1.98
CA CYS A 177 7.38 14.49 -2.29
C CYS A 177 7.16 15.77 -3.12
N GLU A 178 6.39 15.66 -4.20
CA GLU A 178 6.25 16.70 -5.23
C GLU A 178 5.02 17.61 -5.01
N ASN A 179 4.55 17.71 -3.77
CA ASN A 179 3.29 18.38 -3.43
C ASN A 179 3.52 19.71 -2.69
N PRO A 180 3.40 20.87 -3.38
CA PRO A 180 3.65 22.18 -2.78
C PRO A 180 2.74 22.50 -1.59
N GLU A 181 1.49 22.05 -1.60
CA GLU A 181 0.55 22.27 -0.48
C GLU A 181 1.03 21.54 0.77
N LEU A 182 1.61 20.35 0.58
CA LEU A 182 2.16 19.57 1.69
C LEU A 182 3.47 20.19 2.22
N ASP A 183 4.28 20.80 1.35
CA ASP A 183 5.52 21.48 1.73
C ASP A 183 5.28 22.67 2.68
N GLU A 184 4.13 23.35 2.55
CA GLU A 184 3.75 24.42 3.46
C GLU A 184 3.59 23.93 4.91
N ILE A 185 3.21 22.67 5.11
CA ILE A 185 2.97 22.10 6.44
C ILE A 185 4.05 21.14 6.92
N LYS A 186 4.91 20.60 6.05
CA LYS A 186 6.03 19.75 6.51
C LYS A 186 7.02 20.53 7.39
N PRO A 187 7.59 19.89 8.42
CA PRO A 187 8.73 20.44 9.13
C PRO A 187 9.96 20.54 8.20
N LEU A 188 10.93 21.40 8.57
CA LEU A 188 12.11 21.65 7.74
C LEU A 188 13.02 20.42 7.57
N ASP A 189 13.02 19.54 8.57
CA ASP A 189 13.76 18.28 8.62
C ASP A 189 12.90 17.08 8.21
N PHE A 190 11.86 17.29 7.41
CA PHE A 190 11.00 16.20 6.95
C PHE A 190 11.77 15.23 6.04
N GLU A 191 11.67 13.94 6.35
CA GLU A 191 12.24 12.83 5.58
C GLU A 191 11.12 11.90 5.07
N LEU A 192 11.12 11.62 3.77
CA LEU A 192 10.40 10.47 3.20
C LEU A 192 11.43 9.45 2.73
N ILE A 193 11.39 8.28 3.37
CA ILE A 193 12.21 7.12 3.03
C ILE A 193 11.30 6.06 2.44
N ILE A 194 11.46 5.78 1.16
CA ILE A 194 10.76 4.69 0.48
C ILE A 194 11.72 3.49 0.42
N ASN A 195 11.27 2.37 0.95
CA ASN A 195 11.96 1.08 0.96
C ASN A 195 11.24 0.17 -0.04
N LYS A 196 11.70 0.21 -1.30
CA LYS A 196 11.14 -0.62 -2.36
C LYS A 196 11.51 -2.08 -2.11
N VAL A 197 10.51 -2.94 -2.00
CA VAL A 197 10.70 -4.39 -1.82
C VAL A 197 10.80 -5.05 -3.19
N ILE A 198 11.89 -5.76 -3.43
CA ILE A 198 12.17 -6.41 -4.71
C ILE A 198 12.25 -7.92 -4.47
N ASN A 199 11.51 -8.68 -5.26
CA ASN A 199 11.56 -10.13 -5.29
C ASN A 199 12.39 -10.62 -6.48
N ASN A 200 13.53 -11.26 -6.20
CA ASN A 200 14.37 -11.94 -7.19
C ASN A 200 14.22 -13.45 -7.02
N GLU A 201 13.17 -14.03 -7.59
CA GLU A 201 12.95 -15.49 -7.60
C GLU A 201 12.89 -16.13 -6.19
N GLY A 202 12.30 -15.42 -5.22
CA GLY A 202 12.15 -15.85 -3.83
C GLY A 202 13.19 -15.27 -2.87
N GLU A 203 14.20 -14.57 -3.37
CA GLU A 203 15.10 -13.74 -2.57
C GLU A 203 14.61 -12.29 -2.54
N TYR A 204 14.35 -11.77 -1.35
CA TYR A 204 13.84 -10.41 -1.18
C TYR A 204 14.95 -9.45 -0.76
N ASN A 205 15.02 -8.29 -1.43
CA ASN A 205 15.91 -7.20 -1.06
C ASN A 205 15.16 -5.87 -0.99
N ILE A 206 15.78 -4.90 -0.31
CA ILE A 206 15.26 -3.55 -0.16
C ILE A 206 16.13 -2.60 -0.98
N GLU A 207 15.50 -1.79 -1.83
CA GLU A 207 16.12 -0.65 -2.50
C GLU A 207 15.55 0.63 -1.89
N GLN A 208 16.42 1.50 -1.38
CA GLN A 208 16.00 2.76 -0.79
C GLN A 208 15.87 3.83 -1.89
N ILE A 209 14.72 4.49 -1.92
CA ILE A 209 14.43 5.64 -2.78
C ILE A 209 14.22 6.85 -1.87
N GLU A 210 15.03 7.87 -2.08
CA GLU A 210 14.93 9.14 -1.37
C GLU A 210 14.18 10.16 -2.21
N CYS A 211 13.44 11.03 -1.53
CA CYS A 211 12.90 12.23 -2.13
C CYS A 211 14.02 13.10 -2.72
N PRO A 212 13.94 13.52 -4.00
CA PRO A 212 14.82 14.57 -4.48
C PRO A 212 14.64 15.82 -3.61
N ALA A 213 15.75 16.43 -3.22
CA ALA A 213 15.71 17.69 -2.47
C ALA A 213 14.89 18.73 -3.27
N PRO A 214 14.06 19.55 -2.61
CA PRO A 214 13.33 20.61 -3.29
C PRO A 214 14.33 21.53 -4.00
N ASN A 215 14.13 21.72 -5.32
CA ASN A 215 14.92 22.64 -6.15
C ASN A 215 14.69 24.11 -5.76
#